data_AF-A0A3S9CML9-F1
#
_entry.id   AF-A0A3S9CML9-F1
#
_cell.length_a   1.000
_cell.length_b   1.000
_cell.length_c   1.000
_cell.angle_alpha   90.00
_cell.angle_beta   90.00
_cell.angle_gamma   90.00
#
_symmetry.space_group_name_H-M   'P 1'
#
loop_
_entity.id
_entity.type
_entity.pdbx_description
1 polymer ?
#
loop_
_entity_poly.entity_id
_entity_poly.type
_entity_poly.pdbx_seq_one_letter_code
_entity_poly.pdbx_strand_id
1 'polypeptide(L)'
;MATTSEIDVGMNAIAQRLYDQRQVMLKVKQNATGASASLAAIPTDFAAVISAVQAFGTTDPYEAAVKAKLAKLTTEYNALKTVADAVAGANLG
;
A
#
# COMPACT_ATOMS: atom_id res chain seq x y z
N MET A 1 -7.41 -43.17 -15.09
CA MET A 1 -7.70 -42.75 -13.70
C MET A 1 -6.36 -42.67 -12.99
N ALA A 2 -6.06 -41.62 -12.24
CA ALA A 2 -4.79 -41.54 -11.52
C ALA A 2 -4.70 -42.67 -10.48
N THR A 3 -3.52 -43.28 -10.36
CA THR A 3 -3.21 -44.26 -9.32
C THR A 3 -3.12 -43.58 -7.96
N THR A 4 -3.28 -44.32 -6.87
CA THR A 4 -3.17 -43.79 -5.50
C THR A 4 -1.86 -43.05 -5.27
N SER A 5 -0.74 -43.59 -5.77
CA SER A 5 0.57 -42.93 -5.67
C SER A 5 0.65 -41.61 -6.44
N GLU A 6 0.03 -41.52 -7.62
CA GLU A 6 -0.02 -40.26 -8.39
C GLU A 6 -0.90 -39.23 -7.68
N ILE A 7 -1.97 -39.67 -7.01
CA ILE A 7 -2.83 -38.79 -6.20
C ILE A 7 -2.03 -38.24 -5.01
N ASP A 8 -1.33 -39.07 -4.25
CA ASP A 8 -0.55 -38.64 -3.08
C ASP A 8 0.57 -37.67 -3.45
N VAL A 9 1.31 -37.97 -4.54
CA VAL A 9 2.34 -37.06 -5.07
C VAL A 9 1.72 -35.73 -5.50
N GLY A 10 0.57 -35.77 -6.19
CA GLY A 10 -0.16 -34.57 -6.60
C GLY A 10 -0.63 -33.73 -5.40
N MET A 11 -1.16 -34.36 -4.35
CA MET A 11 -1.59 -33.68 -3.13
C MET A 11 -0.42 -33.00 -2.42
N ASN A 12 0.73 -33.67 -2.33
CA ASN A 12 1.94 -33.09 -1.75
C ASN A 12 2.43 -31.88 -2.55
N ALA A 13 2.42 -31.96 -3.88
CA ALA A 13 2.78 -30.84 -4.74
C ALA A 13 1.83 -29.64 -4.58
N ILE A 14 0.52 -29.89 -4.43
CA ILE A 14 -0.48 -28.85 -4.15
C ILE A 14 -0.22 -28.20 -2.80
N ALA A 15 0.01 -29.00 -1.75
CA ALA A 15 0.30 -28.50 -0.41
C ALA A 15 1.55 -27.61 -0.39
N GLN A 16 2.62 -28.03 -1.06
CA GLN A 16 3.84 -27.24 -1.19
C GLN A 16 3.56 -25.91 -1.89
N ARG A 17 2.82 -25.93 -3.01
CA ARG A 17 2.46 -24.70 -3.74
C ARG A 17 1.66 -23.74 -2.88
N LEU A 18 0.69 -24.23 -2.09
CA LEU A 18 -0.07 -23.40 -1.16
C LEU A 18 0.81 -22.78 -0.08
N TYR A 19 1.75 -23.55 0.47
CA TYR A 19 2.72 -23.05 1.43
C TYR A 19 3.58 -21.93 0.84
N ASP A 20 4.14 -22.12 -0.35
CA ASP A 20 4.99 -21.15 -1.02
C ASP A 20 4.24 -19.84 -1.31
N GLN A 21 3.01 -19.93 -1.82
CA GLN A 21 2.20 -18.74 -2.08
C GLN A 21 1.79 -18.02 -0.79
N ARG A 22 1.56 -18.75 0.31
CA ARG A 22 1.32 -18.12 1.62
C ARG A 22 2.52 -17.28 2.06
N GLN A 23 3.75 -17.76 1.86
CA GLN A 23 4.96 -16.97 2.16
C GLN A 23 5.04 -15.69 1.31
N VAL A 24 4.67 -15.75 0.03
CA VAL A 24 4.59 -14.56 -0.84
C VAL A 24 3.57 -13.57 -0.29
N MET A 25 2.38 -14.02 0.09
CA MET A 25 1.33 -13.16 0.65
C MET A 25 1.75 -12.51 1.98
N LEU A 26 2.46 -13.25 2.85
CA LEU A 26 3.01 -12.69 4.08
C LEU A 26 4.01 -11.57 3.80
N LYS A 27 4.87 -11.72 2.79
CA LYS A 27 5.79 -10.66 2.36
C LYS A 27 5.05 -9.45 1.78
N VAL A 28 4.02 -9.67 0.96
CA VAL A 28 3.18 -8.59 0.43
C VAL A 28 2.54 -7.80 1.58
N LYS A 29 2.00 -8.49 2.59
CA LYS A 29 1.44 -7.86 3.80
C LYS A 29 2.46 -7.02 4.56
N GLN A 30 3.68 -7.53 4.76
CA GLN A 30 4.76 -6.76 5.41
C GLN A 30 5.13 -5.50 4.60
N ASN A 31 5.28 -5.64 3.28
CA ASN A 31 5.58 -4.50 2.42
C ASN A 31 4.46 -3.44 2.45
N ALA A 32 3.19 -3.87 2.43
CA ALA A 32 2.04 -2.98 2.54
C ALA A 32 1.99 -2.26 3.89
N THR A 33 2.38 -2.94 4.97
CA THR A 33 2.51 -2.34 6.31
C THR A 33 3.55 -1.22 6.29
N GLY A 34 4.74 -1.49 5.72
CA GLY A 34 5.78 -0.48 5.55
C GLY A 34 5.33 0.71 4.69
N ALA A 35 4.68 0.44 3.56
CA ALA A 35 4.14 1.49 2.69
C ALA A 35 3.09 2.35 3.40
N SER A 36 2.15 1.75 4.14
CA SER A 36 1.17 2.50 4.93
C SER A 36 1.83 3.40 5.95
N ALA A 37 2.84 2.91 6.68
CA ALA A 37 3.58 3.70 7.66
C ALA A 37 4.31 4.88 7.00
N SER A 38 4.98 4.67 5.87
CA SER A 38 5.64 5.75 5.12
C SER A 38 4.66 6.81 4.62
N LEU A 39 3.48 6.40 4.12
CA LEU A 39 2.46 7.35 3.65
C LEU A 39 1.83 8.13 4.82
N ALA A 40 1.67 7.49 5.98
CA ALA A 40 1.17 8.15 7.19
C ALA A 40 2.13 9.22 7.73
N ALA A 41 3.44 9.11 7.44
CA ALA A 41 4.45 10.05 7.90
C ALA A 41 4.50 11.35 7.09
N ILE A 42 3.96 11.39 5.87
CA ILE A 42 4.02 12.54 4.95
C ILE A 42 3.60 13.87 5.61
N PRO A 43 2.48 13.97 6.36
CA PRO A 43 2.06 15.23 6.98
C PRO A 43 3.08 15.77 7.99
N THR A 44 3.79 14.87 8.68
CA THR A 44 4.80 15.22 9.69
C THR A 44 6.13 15.55 9.02
N ASP A 45 6.62 14.70 8.13
CA ASP A 45 7.92 14.83 7.49
C ASP A 45 8.00 16.08 6.59
N PHE A 46 6.87 16.49 6.01
CA PHE A 46 6.77 17.65 5.12
C PHE A 46 5.94 18.81 5.72
N ALA A 47 5.77 18.84 7.04
CA ALA A 47 4.93 19.83 7.73
C ALA A 47 5.24 21.29 7.34
N ALA A 48 6.53 21.64 7.23
CA ALA A 48 6.96 22.99 6.87
C ALA A 48 6.53 23.38 5.44
N VAL A 49 6.67 22.45 4.48
CA VAL A 49 6.26 22.68 3.07
C VAL A 49 4.75 22.79 2.98
N ILE A 50 4.03 21.89 3.65
CA ILE A 50 2.56 21.90 3.70
C ILE A 50 2.06 23.22 4.27
N SER A 51 2.63 23.68 5.39
CA SER A 51 2.26 24.95 6.03
C SER A 51 2.55 26.15 5.12
N ALA A 52 3.70 26.18 4.45
CA ALA A 52 4.05 27.26 3.53
C ALA A 52 3.06 27.36 2.36
N VAL A 53 2.72 26.22 1.74
CA VAL A 53 1.76 26.18 0.63
C VAL A 53 0.34 26.52 1.09
N GLN A 54 -0.07 26.11 2.29
CA GLN A 54 -1.39 26.45 2.83
C GLN A 54 -1.55 27.95 3.06
N ALA A 55 -0.46 28.65 3.41
CA ALA A 55 -0.43 30.09 3.60
C ALA A 55 -0.51 30.91 2.30
N PHE A 56 -0.28 30.29 1.14
CA PHE A 56 -0.41 30.97 -0.16
C PHE A 56 -1.82 31.51 -0.40
N GLY A 57 -1.90 32.63 -1.12
CA GLY A 57 -3.14 33.20 -1.60
C GLY A 57 -3.71 32.44 -2.80
N THR A 58 -4.69 33.05 -3.46
CA THR A 58 -5.30 32.50 -4.70
C THR A 58 -5.28 33.50 -5.86
N THR A 59 -4.72 34.69 -5.65
CA THR A 59 -4.64 35.75 -6.66
C THR A 59 -3.46 35.57 -7.60
N ASP A 60 -2.34 35.07 -7.07
CA ASP A 60 -1.19 34.70 -7.89
C ASP A 60 -1.45 33.32 -8.55
N PRO A 61 -1.30 33.20 -9.88
CA PRO A 61 -1.57 31.95 -10.59
C PRO A 61 -0.68 30.78 -10.15
N TYR A 62 0.57 31.05 -9.79
CA TYR A 62 1.50 30.02 -9.33
C TYR A 62 1.09 29.51 -7.95
N GLU A 63 0.84 30.41 -7.01
CA GLU A 63 0.35 30.09 -5.66
C GLU A 63 -0.92 29.23 -5.70
N ALA A 64 -1.91 29.65 -6.50
CA ALA A 64 -3.15 28.90 -6.69
C ALA A 64 -2.90 27.49 -7.26
N ALA A 65 -2.01 27.36 -8.26
CA ALA A 65 -1.67 26.08 -8.86
C ALA A 65 -0.93 25.15 -7.88
N VAL A 66 -0.04 25.68 -7.04
CA VAL A 66 0.68 24.90 -6.04
C VAL A 66 -0.27 24.41 -4.94
N LYS A 67 -1.23 25.24 -4.50
CA LYS A 67 -2.30 24.80 -3.57
C LYS A 67 -3.13 23.67 -4.16
N ALA A 68 -3.56 23.81 -5.42
CA ALA A 68 -4.30 22.76 -6.12
C ALA A 68 -3.48 21.46 -6.22
N LYS A 69 -2.17 21.56 -6.49
CA LYS A 69 -1.26 20.41 -6.52
C LYS A 69 -1.13 19.74 -5.16
N LEU A 70 -0.99 20.50 -4.07
CA LEU A 70 -0.94 19.94 -2.72
C LEU A 70 -2.23 19.20 -2.37
N ALA A 71 -3.39 19.77 -2.70
CA ALA A 71 -4.69 19.11 -2.49
C ALA A 71 -4.81 17.79 -3.27
N LYS A 72 -4.31 17.77 -4.52
CA LYS A 72 -4.26 16.55 -5.33
C LYS A 72 -3.35 15.48 -4.72
N LEU A 73 -2.12 15.83 -4.36
CA LEU A 73 -1.18 14.91 -3.73
C LEU A 73 -1.71 14.38 -2.39
N THR A 74 -2.41 15.23 -1.64
CA THR A 74 -3.09 14.83 -0.39
C THR A 74 -4.15 13.77 -0.63
N THR A 75 -4.96 13.93 -1.66
CA THR A 75 -5.93 12.92 -2.07
C THR A 75 -5.23 11.62 -2.49
N GLU A 76 -4.18 11.71 -3.30
CA GLU A 76 -3.45 10.56 -3.82
C GLU A 76 -2.78 9.72 -2.72
N TYR A 77 -2.04 10.35 -1.79
CA TYR A 77 -1.37 9.58 -0.74
C TYR A 77 -2.38 8.95 0.23
N ASN A 78 -3.51 9.61 0.51
CA ASN A 78 -4.57 9.05 1.36
C ASN A 78 -5.27 7.85 0.69
N ALA A 79 -5.55 7.95 -0.61
CA ALA A 79 -6.12 6.86 -1.38
C ALA A 79 -5.16 5.65 -1.42
N LEU A 80 -3.87 5.90 -1.70
CA LEU A 80 -2.85 4.85 -1.73
C LEU A 80 -2.68 4.22 -0.34
N LYS A 81 -2.69 5.02 0.73
CA LYS A 81 -2.63 4.52 2.10
C LYS A 81 -3.80 3.60 2.41
N THR A 82 -5.02 3.97 2.00
CA THR A 82 -6.21 3.13 2.20
C THR A 82 -6.05 1.74 1.58
N VAL A 83 -5.48 1.68 0.37
CA VAL A 83 -5.17 0.39 -0.29
C VAL A 83 -4.10 -0.38 0.48
N ALA A 84 -3.03 0.29 0.91
CA ALA A 84 -1.96 -0.33 1.69
C ALA A 84 -2.48 -0.89 3.03
N ASP A 85 -3.35 -0.14 3.72
CA ASP A 85 -4.00 -0.57 4.97
C ASP A 85 -4.87 -1.81 4.76
N ALA A 86 -5.64 -1.87 3.67
CA ALA A 86 -6.47 -3.04 3.37
C ALA A 86 -5.62 -4.30 3.16
N VAL A 87 -4.48 -4.18 2.46
CA VAL A 87 -3.56 -5.30 2.23
C VAL A 87 -2.82 -5.67 3.52
N ALA A 88 -2.38 -4.69 4.32
CA ALA A 88 -1.74 -4.92 5.61
C ALA A 88 -2.70 -5.59 6.62
N GLY A 89 -3.99 -5.24 6.58
CA GLY A 89 -5.03 -5.79 7.43
C GLY A 89 -5.52 -7.18 7.03
N ALA A 90 -5.13 -7.70 5.84
CA ALA A 90 -5.58 -9.00 5.37
C ALA A 90 -5.21 -10.13 6.34
N ASN A 91 -6.17 -10.99 6.66
CA ASN A 91 -5.94 -12.17 7.49
C ASN A 91 -5.46 -13.33 6.60
N LEU A 92 -4.20 -13.75 6.79
CA LEU A 92 -3.53 -14.77 5.96
C LEU A 92 -3.35 -16.10 6.71
N GLY A 93 -4.30 -16.41 7.61
CA GLY A 93 -4.36 -17.66 8.40
C GLY A 93 -3.98 -18.92 7.63
#